data_AF-A0A7C0YFC8-F1
#
_entry.id   AF-A0A7C0YFC8-F1
#
_cell.length_a   1.000
_cell.length_b   1.000
_cell.length_c   1.000
_cell.angle_alpha   90.00
_cell.angle_beta   90.00
_cell.angle_gamma   90.00
#
_symmetry.space_group_name_H-M   'P 1'
#
loop_
_entity.id
_entity.type
_entity.pdbx_description
1 polymer ?
#
loop_
_entity_poly.entity_id
_entity_poly.type
_entity_poly.pdbx_seq_one_letter_code
_entity_poly.pdbx_strand_id
1 'polypeptide(L)' 'MEESQKLAELLNQVEQKGIEWDKLEEQLNISRELLNLYSRSGPVPPRIINNLKKFIEEN' A
#
# COMPACT_ATOMS: atom_id res chain seq x y z
N MET A 1 -16.25 1.65 1.68
CA MET A 1 -15.40 0.47 1.87
C MET A 1 -14.23 0.91 2.75
N GLU A 2 -14.25 0.54 4.02
CA GLU A 2 -13.28 1.01 5.03
C GLU A 2 -11.83 0.60 4.68
N GLU A 3 -11.68 -0.56 4.03
CA GLU A 3 -10.37 -1.11 3.67
C GLU A 3 -9.64 -0.33 2.57
N SER A 4 -10.37 0.17 1.56
CA SER A 4 -9.78 0.97 0.48
C SER A 4 -9.26 2.32 1.00
N GLN A 5 -10.00 2.95 1.92
CA GLN A 5 -9.57 4.17 2.59
C GLN A 5 -8.32 3.93 3.43
N LYS A 6 -8.31 2.85 4.22
CA LYS A 6 -7.15 2.44 5.00
C LYS A 6 -5.92 2.17 4.13
N LEU A 7 -6.10 1.54 2.97
CA LEU A 7 -5.00 1.36 2.02
C LEU A 7 -4.48 2.71 1.52
N ALA A 8 -5.38 3.64 1.14
CA ALA A 8 -4.99 4.98 0.70
C ALA A 8 -4.18 5.74 1.76
N GLU A 9 -4.57 5.66 3.04
CA GLU A 9 -3.84 6.27 4.15
C GLU A 9 -2.43 5.68 4.32
N LEU A 10 -2.28 4.37 4.19
CA LEU A 10 -0.97 3.72 4.29
C LEU A 10 -0.07 4.09 3.10
N LEU A 11 -0.61 4.16 1.87
CA LEU A 11 0.15 4.61 0.70
C LEU A 11 0.61 6.06 0.85
N ASN A 12 -0.22 6.94 1.41
CA ASN A 12 0.18 8.31 1.74
C ASN A 12 1.34 8.35 2.75
N GLN A 13 1.36 7.45 3.74
CA GLN A 13 2.48 7.36 4.69
C GLN A 13 3.79 6.95 4.01
N VAL A 14 3.73 6.05 3.03
CA VAL A 14 4.90 5.69 2.21
C VAL A 14 5.45 6.92 1.48
N GLU A 15 4.57 7.71 0.85
CA GLU A 15 4.97 8.93 0.14
C GLU A 15 5.52 9.99 1.10
N GLN A 16 4.92 10.17 2.28
CA GLN A 16 5.40 11.11 3.30
C GLN A 16 6.76 10.73 3.89
N LYS A 17 7.05 9.43 3.99
CA LYS A 17 8.37 8.93 4.41
C LYS A 17 9.42 9.03 3.31
N GLY A 18 9.04 9.43 2.09
CA GLY A 18 9.95 9.52 0.94
C GLY A 18 10.44 8.15 0.47
N ILE A 19 9.67 7.09 0.72
CA ILE A 19 10.03 5.74 0.28
C ILE A 19 9.73 5.62 -1.21
N GLU A 20 10.71 5.15 -1.99
CA GLU A 20 10.54 4.96 -3.41
C GLU A 20 9.52 3.86 -3.74
N TRP A 21 8.71 4.13 -4.75
CA TRP A 21 7.66 3.21 -5.21
C TRP A 21 8.23 1.89 -5.70
N ASP A 22 9.40 1.88 -6.34
CA ASP A 22 10.04 0.65 -6.83
C ASP A 22 10.33 -0.34 -5.69
N LYS A 23 10.85 0.15 -4.56
CA LYS A 23 11.11 -0.66 -3.37
C LYS A 23 9.83 -1.25 -2.78
N LEU A 24 8.74 -0.46 -2.81
CA LEU A 24 7.43 -0.92 -2.36
C LEU A 24 6.87 -2.01 -3.29
N GLU A 25 6.98 -1.83 -4.60
CA GLU A 25 6.53 -2.80 -5.60
C GLU A 25 7.31 -4.12 -5.49
N GLU A 26 8.63 -4.06 -5.33
CA GLU A 26 9.48 -5.25 -5.13
C GLU A 26 9.11 -6.01 -3.86
N GLN A 27 8.91 -5.30 -2.73
CA GLN A 27 8.61 -5.96 -1.46
C GLN A 27 7.19 -6.56 -1.43
N LEU A 28 6.22 -5.85 -2.01
CA LEU A 28 4.83 -6.32 -2.05
C LEU A 28 4.59 -7.32 -3.18
N ASN A 29 5.45 -7.33 -4.20
CA ASN A 29 5.24 -8.03 -5.47
C ASN A 29 3.88 -7.67 -6.11
N ILE A 30 3.53 -6.38 -6.04
CA ILE A 30 2.26 -5.82 -6.52
C ILE A 30 2.58 -4.47 -7.17
N SER A 31 2.07 -4.26 -8.39
CA SER A 31 2.26 -2.99 -9.09
C SER A 31 1.50 -1.84 -8.42
N ARG A 32 2.06 -0.63 -8.51
CA ARG A 32 1.45 0.62 -8.06
C ARG A 32 0.07 0.83 -8.70
N GLU A 33 -0.09 0.44 -9.95
CA GLU A 33 -1.37 0.55 -10.65
C GLU A 33 -2.46 -0.30 -9.96
N LEU A 34 -2.12 -1.52 -9.54
CA LEU A 34 -3.03 -2.40 -8.81
C LEU A 34 -3.29 -1.89 -7.38
N LEU A 35 -2.28 -1.37 -6.69
CA LEU A 35 -2.46 -0.70 -5.38
C LEU A 35 -3.41 0.51 -5.49
N ASN A 36 -3.29 1.29 -6.55
CA ASN A 36 -4.16 2.43 -6.84
C ASN A 36 -5.60 2.01 -7.16
N LEU A 37 -5.80 0.88 -7.85
CA LEU A 37 -7.14 0.34 -8.07
C LEU A 37 -7.78 -0.11 -6.76
N TYR A 38 -7.03 -0.81 -5.90
CA TYR A 38 -7.50 -1.26 -4.59
C TYR A 38 -7.83 -0.10 -3.66
N SER A 39 -7.08 1.00 -3.72
CA SER A 39 -7.34 2.18 -2.89
C SER A 39 -8.61 2.94 -3.30
N ARG A 40 -9.12 2.71 -4.52
CA ARG A 40 -10.25 3.45 -5.10
C ARG A 40 -11.58 2.68 -5.11
N SER A 41 -11.58 1.37 -5.39
CA SER A 41 -12.85 0.70 -5.70
C SER A 41 -12.91 -0.81 -5.44
N GLY A 42 -11.92 -1.43 -4.81
CA GLY A 42 -11.90 -2.87 -4.58
C GLY A 42 -11.99 -3.28 -3.12
N PRO A 43 -12.55 -4.47 -2.80
CA PRO A 43 -12.18 -5.13 -1.56
C PRO A 43 -10.66 -5.31 -1.56
N VAL A 44 -10.01 -4.84 -0.51
CA VAL A 44 -8.55 -4.89 -0.42
C VAL A 44 -8.17 -6.21 0.24
N PRO A 45 -7.35 -7.07 -0.39
CA PRO A 45 -6.86 -8.25 0.28
C PRO A 45 -6.14 -7.88 1.59
N PRO A 46 -6.51 -8.47 2.75
CA PRO A 46 -5.92 -8.11 4.04
C PRO A 46 -4.39 -8.28 4.08
N ARG A 47 -3.86 -9.19 3.26
CA ARG A 47 -2.41 -9.39 3.09
C ARG A 47 -1.70 -8.13 2.60
N ILE A 48 -2.31 -7.33 1.73
CA ILE A 48 -1.72 -6.07 1.24
C ILE A 48 -1.59 -5.08 2.39
N ILE A 49 -2.66 -4.88 3.16
CA ILE A 49 -2.65 -3.99 4.33
C ILE A 49 -1.58 -4.42 5.33
N ASN A 50 -1.51 -5.72 5.65
CA ASN A 50 -0.55 -6.24 6.62
C ASN A 50 0.90 -6.11 6.15
N ASN A 51 1.17 -6.40 4.88
CA ASN A 51 2.51 -6.27 4.32
C ASN A 51 2.95 -4.81 4.21
N LEU A 52 2.03 -3.92 3.82
CA LEU A 52 2.30 -2.48 3.71
C LEU A 52 2.60 -1.86 5.08
N LYS A 53 1.86 -2.26 6.12
CA LYS A 53 2.17 -1.86 7.51
C LYS A 53 3.57 -2.28 7.93
N LYS A 54 3.90 -3.56 7.76
CA LYS A 54 5.24 -4.09 8.06
C LYS A 54 6.33 -3.32 7.33
N PHE A 55 6.14 -3.07 6.03
CA PHE A 55 7.07 -2.31 5.23
C PHE A 55 7.29 -0.88 5.76
N ILE A 56 6.24 -0.19 6.19
CA ILE A 56 6.31 1.16 6.78
C ILE A 56 6.97 1.14 8.18
N GLU A 57 6.81 0.05 8.94
CA GLU A 57 7.47 -0.11 10.24
C GLU A 57 8.98 -0.40 10.08
N GLU A 58 9.36 -1.08 9.01
CA GLU A 58 10.75 -1.45 8.69
C GLU A 58 11.55 -0.33 7.96
N ASN A 59 10.90 0.77 7.54
CA ASN A 59 11.50 1.90 6.82
C ASN A 59 11.11 3.25 7.42
#